data_AF-A0A433TQ44-F1
#
_entry.id   AF-A0A433TQ44-F1
#
_cell.length_a   1.000
_cell.length_b   1.000
_cell.length_c   1.000
_cell.angle_alpha   90.00
_cell.angle_beta   90.00
_cell.angle_gamma   90.00
#
_symmetry.space_group_name_H-M   'P 1'
#
loop_
_entity.id
_entity.type
_entity.pdbx_description
1 polymer ?
#
loop_
_entity_poly.entity_id
_entity_poly.type
_entity_poly.pdbx_seq_one_letter_code
_entity_poly.pdbx_strand_id
1 'polypeptide(L)'
;MNGAEVGSLDFGVMSSDLSRDTFQAVWTKTGNQDKAWRKGEATVRSPGGQSYYVAFKGTVGNGIHGDIAVDDVTFTDGECPFSGDNDFENGLDLYTNDDTDKFDWVVTSSGSSVLNTAIITSDHTKRTDDGHYAVALFKYQNI
;
A
#
# COMPACT_ATOMS: atom_id res chain seq x y z
N MET A 1 4.67 10.38 1.50
CA MET A 1 5.92 10.71 0.80
C MET A 1 5.56 11.62 -0.36
N ASN A 2 6.00 12.87 -0.36
CA ASN A 2 5.56 13.85 -1.35
C ASN A 2 6.76 14.56 -1.97
N GLY A 3 6.83 14.61 -3.31
CA GLY A 3 7.90 15.25 -4.06
C GLY A 3 8.49 14.35 -5.15
N ALA A 4 8.98 14.98 -6.22
CA ALA A 4 9.49 14.29 -7.41
C ALA A 4 10.77 13.47 -7.13
N GLU A 5 11.52 13.83 -6.09
CA GLU A 5 12.84 13.27 -5.76
C GLU A 5 12.85 12.67 -4.35
N VAL A 6 11.68 12.37 -3.79
CA VAL A 6 11.49 11.94 -2.39
C VAL A 6 12.20 10.61 -2.03
N GLY A 7 12.66 9.85 -3.02
CA GLY A 7 13.37 8.59 -2.81
C GLY A 7 12.43 7.42 -2.47
N SER A 8 12.84 6.55 -1.56
CA SER A 8 12.04 5.39 -1.12
C SER A 8 11.96 5.27 0.40
N LEU A 9 10.86 4.66 0.86
CA LEU A 9 10.67 4.22 2.23
C LEU A 9 10.47 2.71 2.22
N ASP A 10 11.34 2.00 2.93
CA ASP A 10 11.16 0.59 3.24
C ASP A 10 10.69 0.43 4.69
N PHE A 11 9.80 -0.53 4.92
CA PHE A 11 9.45 -1.00 6.25
C PHE A 11 9.76 -2.48 6.34
N GLY A 12 10.35 -2.90 7.45
CA GLY A 12 10.76 -4.29 7.57
C GLY A 12 11.30 -4.66 8.92
N VAL A 13 11.94 -5.83 8.95
CA VAL A 13 12.56 -6.39 10.14
C VAL A 13 14.05 -6.51 9.95
N MET A 14 14.81 -6.41 11.04
CA MET A 14 16.23 -6.72 11.04
C MET A 14 16.62 -7.46 12.32
N SER A 15 17.71 -8.22 12.28
CA SER A 15 18.24 -8.92 13.45
C SER A 15 18.50 -7.95 14.60
N SER A 16 18.35 -8.42 15.83
CA SER A 16 18.81 -7.68 17.01
C SER A 16 20.35 -7.55 17.06
N ASP A 17 21.09 -8.37 16.32
CA ASP A 17 22.52 -8.20 16.09
C ASP A 17 22.76 -7.14 15.00
N LEU A 18 23.01 -5.91 15.45
CA LEU A 18 23.25 -4.75 14.59
C LEU A 18 24.65 -4.74 13.94
N SER A 19 25.50 -5.75 14.18
CA SER A 19 26.82 -5.83 13.54
C SER A 19 26.75 -6.19 12.05
N ARG A 20 25.58 -6.67 11.58
CA ARG A 20 25.32 -7.05 10.19
C ARG A 20 24.08 -6.34 9.67
N ASP A 21 24.15 -5.85 8.43
CA ASP A 21 22.93 -5.44 7.74
C ASP A 21 22.11 -6.68 7.39
N THR A 22 21.00 -6.83 8.09
CA THR A 22 20.07 -7.96 7.99
C THR A 22 18.67 -7.46 7.67
N PHE A 23 18.54 -6.22 7.21
CA PHE A 23 17.25 -5.62 6.93
C PHE A 23 16.53 -6.39 5.81
N GLN A 24 15.36 -6.92 6.16
CA GLN A 24 14.43 -7.58 5.25
C GLN A 24 13.19 -6.70 5.14
N ALA A 25 13.01 -6.08 3.97
CA ALA A 25 11.81 -5.31 3.67
C ALA A 25 10.58 -6.23 3.66
N VAL A 26 9.51 -5.79 4.32
CA VAL A 26 8.16 -6.33 4.18
C VAL A 26 7.45 -5.62 3.03
N TRP A 27 7.59 -4.30 2.94
CA TRP A 27 7.16 -3.51 1.79
C TRP A 27 8.13 -2.37 1.49
N THR A 28 8.05 -1.87 0.26
CA THR A 28 8.79 -0.70 -0.23
C THR A 28 7.82 0.23 -0.95
N LYS A 29 7.82 1.52 -0.59
CA LYS A 29 7.16 2.57 -1.36
C LYS A 29 8.22 3.50 -1.96
N THR A 30 8.08 3.85 -3.23
CA THR A 30 9.07 4.63 -3.98
C THR A 30 8.43 5.80 -4.71
N GLY A 31 9.08 6.96 -4.68
CA GLY A 31 8.63 8.16 -5.35
C GLY A 31 7.41 8.82 -4.69
N ASN A 32 6.82 9.76 -5.41
CA ASN A 32 5.68 10.54 -4.93
C ASN A 32 4.45 9.65 -4.65
N GLN A 33 3.89 9.74 -3.44
CA GLN A 33 2.70 9.02 -2.96
C GLN A 33 1.50 9.98 -2.72
N ASP A 34 1.52 11.13 -3.42
CA ASP A 34 0.65 12.29 -3.26
C ASP A 34 0.83 13.09 -1.97
N LYS A 35 0.22 14.28 -1.98
CA LYS A 35 0.19 15.21 -0.84
C LYS A 35 -0.94 14.86 0.13
N ALA A 36 -0.94 13.64 0.66
CA ALA A 36 -1.89 13.16 1.64
C ALA A 36 -1.25 12.14 2.59
N TRP A 37 -1.79 12.03 3.81
CA TRP A 37 -1.47 10.92 4.69
C TRP A 37 -2.03 9.62 4.11
N ARG A 38 -1.21 8.58 4.09
CA ARG A 38 -1.57 7.24 3.62
C ARG A 38 -1.36 6.28 4.78
N LYS A 39 -2.44 5.61 5.20
CA LYS A 39 -2.36 4.54 6.20
C LYS A 39 -1.70 3.33 5.55
N GLY A 40 -0.80 2.67 6.29
CA GLY A 40 -0.21 1.39 5.91
C GLY A 40 -0.30 0.40 7.07
N GLU A 41 -0.40 -0.88 6.74
CA GLU A 41 -0.41 -2.00 7.68
C GLU A 41 0.50 -3.09 7.13
N ALA A 42 1.16 -3.85 7.99
CA ALA A 42 2.09 -4.88 7.54
C ALA A 42 2.32 -5.94 8.61
N THR A 43 2.08 -7.20 8.23
CA THR A 43 2.39 -8.34 9.08
C THR A 43 3.90 -8.56 9.14
N VAL A 44 4.50 -8.28 10.29
CA VAL A 44 5.90 -8.59 10.57
C VAL A 44 6.03 -9.97 11.22
N ARG A 45 7.08 -10.73 10.87
CA ARG A 45 7.36 -12.03 11.47
C ARG A 45 8.80 -12.07 11.95
N SER A 46 9.02 -12.72 13.09
CA SER A 46 10.36 -12.96 13.64
C SER A 46 11.19 -13.79 12.65
N PRO A 47 12.35 -13.29 12.19
CA PRO A 47 13.26 -14.07 11.35
C PRO A 47 13.78 -15.29 12.12
N GLY A 48 13.31 -16.49 11.73
CA GLY A 48 13.74 -17.75 12.34
C GLY A 48 13.47 -17.87 13.85
N GLY A 49 12.47 -17.16 14.38
CA GLY A 49 12.12 -17.19 15.81
C GLY A 49 13.10 -16.42 16.73
N GLN A 50 13.97 -15.59 16.16
CA GLN A 50 14.97 -14.81 16.88
C GLN A 50 14.44 -13.43 17.29
N SER A 51 15.15 -12.77 18.21
CA SER A 51 14.88 -11.36 18.54
C SER A 51 15.19 -10.47 17.34
N TYR A 52 14.34 -9.47 17.11
CA TYR A 52 14.41 -8.60 15.94
C TYR A 52 13.96 -7.18 16.29
N TYR A 53 14.38 -6.24 15.46
CA TYR A 53 13.84 -4.88 15.42
C TYR A 53 12.91 -4.73 14.23
N VAL A 54 11.88 -3.90 14.40
CA VAL A 54 11.13 -3.32 13.29
C VAL A 54 11.77 -1.99 12.93
N ALA A 55 11.98 -1.74 11.64
CA ALA A 55 12.68 -0.57 11.17
C ALA A 55 12.00 0.06 9.95
N PHE A 56 12.01 1.39 9.93
CA PHE A 56 11.76 2.19 8.74
C PHE A 56 13.11 2.62 8.17
N LYS A 57 13.35 2.34 6.89
CA LYS A 57 14.59 2.71 6.19
C LYS A 57 14.24 3.67 5.05
N GLY A 58 14.67 4.91 5.18
CA GLY A 58 14.57 5.90 4.11
C GLY A 58 15.79 5.85 3.20
N THR A 59 15.58 5.79 1.89
CA THR A 59 16.63 6.00 0.88
C THR A 59 16.40 7.35 0.23
N VAL A 60 17.38 8.25 0.34
CA VAL A 60 17.31 9.59 -0.25
C VAL A 60 17.31 9.47 -1.77
N GLY A 61 16.42 10.21 -2.44
CA GLY A 61 16.41 10.28 -3.91
C GLY A 61 17.54 11.16 -4.46
N ASN A 62 17.54 11.38 -5.78
CA ASN A 62 18.62 12.07 -6.48
C ASN A 62 18.56 13.62 -6.40
N GLY A 63 17.84 14.18 -5.42
CA GLY A 63 17.72 15.63 -5.26
C GLY A 63 17.10 16.03 -3.93
N ILE A 64 16.60 17.28 -3.85
CA ILE A 64 16.15 17.90 -2.59
C ILE A 64 14.63 18.13 -2.55
N HIS A 65 13.93 17.81 -3.63
CA HIS A 65 12.50 18.10 -3.75
C HIS A 65 11.65 16.92 -3.28
N GLY A 66 11.49 16.81 -1.97
CA GLY A 66 10.48 15.95 -1.35
C GLY A 66 10.82 15.52 0.07
N ASP A 67 9.79 15.09 0.79
CA ASP A 67 9.88 14.65 2.18
C ASP A 67 9.14 13.33 2.42
N ILE A 68 9.71 12.53 3.32
CA ILE A 68 9.10 11.34 3.90
C ILE A 68 8.71 11.69 5.34
N ALA A 69 7.43 11.50 5.67
CA ALA A 69 6.91 11.63 7.02
C ALA A 69 6.18 10.34 7.42
N VAL A 70 6.34 9.94 8.67
CA VAL A 70 5.71 8.78 9.31
C VAL A 70 5.18 9.25 10.65
N ASP A 71 3.96 8.86 11.00
CA ASP A 71 3.31 9.20 12.26
C ASP A 71 2.37 8.06 12.68
N ASP A 72 1.86 8.09 13.92
CA ASP A 72 0.86 7.15 14.45
C ASP A 72 1.24 5.66 14.38
N VAL A 73 2.51 5.33 14.63
CA VAL A 73 3.00 3.94 14.61
C VAL A 73 2.49 3.16 15.83
N THR A 74 1.79 2.06 15.57
CA THR A 74 1.27 1.15 16.60
C THR A 74 1.61 -0.30 16.26
N PHE A 75 1.68 -1.14 17.30
CA PHE A 75 1.91 -2.58 17.17
C PHE A 75 0.80 -3.33 17.87
N THR A 76 0.27 -4.35 17.20
CA THR A 76 -0.77 -5.24 17.73
C THR A 76 -0.38 -6.68 17.46
N ASP A 77 -0.62 -7.56 18.42
CA ASP A 77 -0.39 -8.99 18.25
C ASP A 77 -1.38 -9.59 17.24
N GLY A 78 -0.87 -10.39 16.30
CA GLY A 78 -1.65 -11.01 15.24
C GLY A 78 -1.21 -10.57 13.84
N GLU A 79 -1.82 -11.17 12.82
CA GLU A 79 -1.61 -10.74 11.44
C GLU A 79 -2.47 -9.52 11.13
N CYS A 80 -1.94 -8.59 10.33
CA CYS A 80 -2.74 -7.50 9.80
C CYS A 80 -3.85 -8.09 8.91
N PRO A 81 -5.09 -7.59 9.02
CA PRO A 81 -6.21 -8.08 8.21
C PRO A 81 -6.02 -7.79 6.72
N PHE A 82 -5.18 -6.79 6.39
CA PHE A 82 -4.88 -6.37 5.02
C PHE A 82 -3.37 -6.26 4.84
N SER A 83 -2.88 -6.41 3.60
CA SER A 83 -1.47 -6.17 3.25
C SER A 83 -1.07 -4.71 3.42
N GLY A 84 -2.04 -3.81 3.62
CA GLY A 84 -1.85 -2.40 3.94
C GLY A 84 -1.18 -1.57 2.84
N ASP A 85 -0.96 -2.19 1.69
CA ASP A 85 -0.36 -1.56 0.52
C ASP A 85 -1.35 -0.70 -0.27
N ASN A 86 -2.67 -0.93 -0.07
CA ASN A 86 -3.78 -0.19 -0.67
C ASN A 86 -3.67 -0.05 -2.19
N ASP A 87 -3.12 -1.07 -2.84
CA ASP A 87 -2.91 -1.14 -4.28
C ASP A 87 -4.05 -1.84 -5.02
N PHE A 88 -5.06 -2.30 -4.28
CA PHE A 88 -6.23 -3.04 -4.75
C PHE A 88 -5.96 -4.46 -5.23
N GLU A 89 -4.75 -4.99 -5.07
CA GLU A 89 -4.40 -6.34 -5.53
C GLU A 89 -5.10 -7.45 -4.71
N ASN A 90 -5.56 -7.12 -3.50
CA ASN A 90 -6.28 -8.05 -2.62
C ASN A 90 -7.68 -7.53 -2.22
N GLY A 91 -8.27 -6.62 -3.00
CA GLY A 91 -9.57 -6.01 -2.72
C GLY A 91 -9.45 -4.58 -2.19
N LEU A 92 -10.46 -4.09 -1.49
CA LEU A 92 -10.48 -2.68 -1.04
C LEU A 92 -9.52 -2.40 0.14
N ASP A 93 -8.95 -3.43 0.76
CA ASP A 93 -8.01 -3.33 1.89
C ASP A 93 -8.49 -2.36 2.99
N LEU A 94 -7.79 -1.24 3.19
CA LEU A 94 -8.13 -0.24 4.22
C LEU A 94 -9.32 0.64 3.85
N TYR A 95 -9.89 0.48 2.66
CA TYR A 95 -11.10 1.17 2.23
C TYR A 95 -12.33 0.28 2.42
N THR A 96 -13.43 0.91 2.81
CA THR A 96 -14.75 0.28 2.91
C THR A 96 -15.75 1.12 2.15
N ASN A 97 -16.75 0.48 1.55
CA ASN A 97 -17.86 1.21 0.95
C ASN A 97 -18.67 1.96 2.02
N ASP A 98 -19.16 3.13 1.63
CA ASP A 98 -20.11 3.90 2.44
C ASP A 98 -21.52 3.44 2.06
N ASP A 99 -22.25 2.83 2.99
CA ASP A 99 -23.60 2.34 2.75
C ASP A 99 -24.65 3.47 2.59
N THR A 100 -24.28 4.73 2.86
CA THR A 100 -25.19 5.88 2.80
C THR A 100 -25.23 6.58 1.44
N ASP A 101 -24.29 6.27 0.55
CA ASP A 101 -24.21 6.90 -0.77
C ASP A 101 -24.93 6.07 -1.87
N LYS A 102 -24.80 6.50 -3.12
CA LYS A 102 -25.37 5.80 -4.29
C LYS A 102 -24.32 5.04 -5.10
N PHE A 103 -23.08 4.96 -4.63
CA PHE A 103 -21.97 4.41 -5.40
C PHE A 103 -21.18 3.39 -4.58
N ASP A 104 -20.93 2.22 -5.14
CA ASP A 104 -20.01 1.26 -4.55
C ASP A 104 -18.69 1.27 -5.33
N TRP A 105 -17.59 1.38 -4.59
CA TRP A 105 -16.27 1.01 -5.06
C TRP A 105 -16.23 -0.51 -5.25
N VAL A 106 -15.87 -0.91 -6.47
CA VAL A 106 -15.65 -2.29 -6.87
C VAL A 106 -14.23 -2.41 -7.39
N VAL A 107 -13.47 -3.36 -6.84
CA VAL A 107 -12.14 -3.68 -7.35
C VAL A 107 -12.29 -4.55 -8.59
N THR A 108 -11.57 -4.18 -9.63
CA THR A 108 -11.61 -4.82 -10.94
C THR A 108 -10.21 -4.80 -11.58
N SER A 109 -10.02 -5.57 -12.64
CA SER A 109 -8.79 -5.63 -13.43
C SER A 109 -9.09 -5.47 -14.92
N SER A 110 -8.02 -5.47 -15.73
CA SER A 110 -8.17 -5.41 -17.18
C SER A 110 -8.93 -6.65 -17.70
N GLY A 111 -9.91 -6.44 -18.61
CA GLY A 111 -10.73 -7.52 -19.18
C GLY A 111 -12.00 -7.89 -18.38
N SER A 112 -12.22 -7.26 -17.23
CA SER A 112 -13.47 -7.40 -16.48
C SER A 112 -14.67 -6.80 -17.23
N SER A 113 -15.75 -7.57 -17.36
CA SER A 113 -17.00 -7.15 -18.03
C SER A 113 -17.78 -6.08 -17.28
N VAL A 114 -17.32 -5.72 -16.07
CA VAL A 114 -17.92 -4.70 -15.20
C VAL A 114 -17.83 -3.30 -15.83
N LEU A 115 -16.84 -3.07 -16.70
CA LEU A 115 -16.64 -1.82 -17.43
C LEU A 115 -17.00 -2.00 -18.90
N ASN A 116 -18.26 -1.75 -19.22
CA ASN A 116 -18.82 -1.75 -20.58
C ASN A 116 -18.26 -0.64 -21.51
N THR A 117 -17.51 0.34 -20.98
CA THR A 117 -17.13 1.54 -21.75
C THR A 117 -15.68 2.01 -21.64
N ALA A 118 -14.82 1.43 -20.80
CA ALA A 118 -13.40 1.80 -20.75
C ALA A 118 -12.56 0.66 -20.16
N ILE A 119 -11.76 0.01 -21.00
CA ILE A 119 -10.79 -1.00 -20.56
C ILE A 119 -9.55 -0.23 -20.07
N ILE A 120 -9.42 -0.05 -18.76
CA ILE A 120 -8.12 0.31 -18.18
C ILE A 120 -7.27 -0.97 -18.24
N THR A 121 -6.24 -0.95 -19.08
CA THR A 121 -5.34 -2.09 -19.32
C THR A 121 -4.09 -2.06 -18.42
N SER A 122 -3.95 -1.05 -17.57
CA SER A 122 -2.75 -0.84 -16.76
C SER A 122 -3.11 0.01 -15.54
N ASP A 123 -2.95 -0.56 -14.35
CA ASP A 123 -3.15 0.15 -13.10
C ASP A 123 -1.94 1.03 -12.75
N HIS A 124 -2.04 1.86 -11.71
CA HIS A 124 -0.94 2.72 -11.30
C HIS A 124 0.20 2.00 -10.57
N THR A 125 -0.10 0.90 -9.87
CA THR A 125 0.83 0.19 -8.99
C THR A 125 1.73 -0.74 -9.78
N LYS A 126 1.17 -1.69 -10.54
CA LYS A 126 1.95 -2.64 -11.34
C LYS A 126 2.30 -2.08 -12.71
N ARG A 127 1.46 -1.17 -13.25
CA ARG A 127 1.58 -0.67 -14.62
C ARG A 127 1.52 -1.79 -15.65
N THR A 128 0.78 -2.86 -15.33
CA THR A 128 0.52 -4.01 -16.21
C THR A 128 -0.97 -4.31 -16.24
N ASP A 129 -1.37 -5.16 -17.19
CA ASP A 129 -2.74 -5.67 -17.34
C ASP A 129 -3.15 -6.64 -16.22
N ASP A 130 -2.18 -7.21 -15.51
CA ASP A 130 -2.35 -8.00 -14.28
C ASP A 130 -2.70 -7.16 -13.03
N GLY A 131 -2.77 -5.84 -13.16
CA GLY A 131 -3.07 -4.92 -12.06
C GLY A 131 -4.55 -4.79 -11.73
N HIS A 132 -4.83 -4.48 -10.47
CA HIS A 132 -6.17 -4.20 -9.98
C HIS A 132 -6.36 -2.71 -9.68
N TYR A 133 -7.60 -2.25 -9.80
CA TYR A 133 -7.97 -0.87 -9.51
C TYR A 133 -9.44 -0.79 -9.08
N ALA A 134 -9.77 0.22 -8.29
CA ALA A 134 -11.14 0.47 -7.85
C ALA A 134 -11.90 1.37 -8.83
N VAL A 135 -13.15 1.02 -9.14
CA VAL A 135 -14.09 1.84 -9.91
C VAL A 135 -15.38 2.03 -9.13
N ALA A 136 -16.00 3.21 -9.25
CA ALA A 136 -17.27 3.51 -8.60
C ALA A 136 -18.45 3.15 -9.52
N LEU A 137 -19.36 2.30 -9.06
CA LEU A 137 -20.55 1.86 -9.78
C LEU A 137 -21.82 2.28 -9.04
N PHE A 138 -22.89 2.56 -9.78
CA PHE A 138 -24.18 2.91 -9.16
C PHE A 138 -24.79 1.71 -8.41
N LYS A 139 -25.24 1.94 -7.18
CA LYS A 139 -26.08 0.97 -6.44
C LYS A 139 -27.48 0.98 -7.05
N TYR A 140 -27.92 -0.14 -7.61
CA TYR A 140 -29.33 -0.30 -7.95
C TYR A 140 -30.14 -0.39 -6.65
N GLN A 141 -30.81 0.70 -6.28
CA GLN A 141 -31.83 0.63 -5.25
C GLN A 141 -33.07 -0.02 -5.86
N ASN A 142 -33.36 -1.26 -5.46
CA ASN A 142 -34.70 -1.83 -5.66
C ASN A 142 -35.68 -0.96 -4.86
N ILE A 143 -36.55 -0.25 -5.60
CA ILE A 143 -37.70 0.50 -5.06
C ILE A 143 -38.71 -0.50 -4.50
#